data_AF-A0A1H1Z750-F1
#
_entry.id   AF-A0A1H1Z750-F1
#
_cell.length_a   1.000
_cell.length_b   1.000
_cell.length_c   1.000
_cell.angle_alpha   90.00
_cell.angle_beta   90.00
_cell.angle_gamma   90.00
#
_symmetry.space_group_name_H-M   'P 1'
#
loop_
_entity.id
_entity.type
_entity.pdbx_description
1 polymer ?
#
loop_
_entity_poly.entity_id
_entity_poly.type
_entity_poly.pdbx_seq_one_letter_code
_entity_poly.pdbx_strand_id
1 'polypeptide(L)'
;MCPLPEDLVESLRQRESVTVVFDHKLFGVTPLQESFESAAVQDPGWRLADVPWPVDLRPGALVSVVWKSAEDYVHVRTTALDEPIRVDGVDYYHDYDPRVITREFDPGLSNRGQVLRVVRQLGRVFDDGSAVFPEAELPAHCGLGRGKKGTFLLRNAVDQLLREGYVTRVPGSTGPDGALNYPAVDGQEALDLLFYAPLLEEAPLPGESGEPGDGDGADRRDHWVNGFVRRLPAGSSASRKQLSLHQQAMEKEQIDGFTLEPGYTFVKRHHRNG
;
A
#
# COMPACT_ATOMS: atom_id res chain seq x y z
N MET A 1 1.79 -10.34 11.34
CA MET A 1 2.30 -10.18 12.73
C MET A 1 2.02 -8.76 13.17
N CYS A 2 1.62 -8.52 14.42
CA CYS A 2 1.41 -7.18 14.97
C CYS A 2 2.51 -6.87 16.00
N PRO A 3 3.59 -6.15 15.64
CA PRO A 3 4.63 -5.79 16.61
C PRO A 3 4.05 -4.91 17.72
N LEU A 4 4.57 -5.06 18.93
CA LEU A 4 4.15 -4.30 20.10
C LEU A 4 5.20 -3.24 20.48
N PRO A 5 4.77 -2.01 20.84
CA PRO A 5 5.63 -1.02 21.47
C PRO A 5 6.26 -1.53 22.78
N GLU A 6 7.51 -1.14 23.08
CA GLU A 6 8.28 -1.64 24.24
C GLU A 6 7.60 -1.36 25.59
N ASP A 7 6.98 -0.19 25.71
CA ASP A 7 6.22 0.27 26.87
C ASP A 7 4.93 -0.54 27.09
N LEU A 8 4.23 -0.92 26.01
CA LEU A 8 3.11 -1.86 26.10
C LEU A 8 3.60 -3.24 26.57
N VAL A 9 4.71 -3.73 26.02
CA VAL A 9 5.29 -5.02 26.39
C VAL A 9 5.58 -5.12 27.88
N GLU A 10 6.13 -4.08 28.51
CA GLU A 10 6.39 -4.09 29.95
C GLU A 10 5.12 -4.30 30.78
N SER A 11 4.01 -3.71 30.35
CA SER A 11 2.70 -3.89 31.00
C SER A 11 2.07 -5.27 30.78
N LEU A 12 2.41 -5.93 29.67
CA LEU A 12 1.87 -7.24 29.30
C LEU A 12 2.76 -8.42 29.73
N ARG A 13 4.04 -8.18 30.05
CA ARG A 13 5.02 -9.25 30.36
C ARG A 13 4.59 -10.19 31.49
N GLN A 14 3.77 -9.70 32.42
CA GLN A 14 3.28 -10.48 33.57
C GLN A 14 1.89 -11.10 33.33
N ARG A 15 1.28 -10.87 32.16
CA ARG A 15 -0.05 -11.36 31.81
C ARG A 15 0.07 -12.57 30.88
N GLU A 16 -0.73 -13.60 31.12
CA GLU A 16 -0.82 -14.75 30.21
C GLU A 16 -1.59 -14.40 28.93
N SER A 17 -2.60 -13.54 29.04
CA SER A 17 -3.38 -13.01 27.92
C SER A 17 -3.78 -11.55 28.14
N VAL A 18 -4.20 -10.91 27.06
CA VAL A 18 -4.80 -9.57 27.04
C VAL A 18 -5.99 -9.57 26.08
N THR A 19 -7.08 -8.92 26.49
CA THR A 19 -8.19 -8.67 25.59
C THR A 19 -7.75 -7.65 24.53
N VAL A 20 -7.87 -8.02 23.26
CA VAL A 20 -7.63 -7.12 22.13
C VAL A 20 -8.97 -6.73 21.55
N VAL A 21 -9.21 -5.42 21.42
CA VAL A 21 -10.36 -4.86 20.72
C VAL A 21 -9.88 -4.37 19.36
N PHE A 22 -10.37 -4.95 18.27
CA PHE A 22 -9.95 -4.64 16.91
C PHE A 22 -11.01 -3.82 16.19
N ASP A 23 -10.70 -2.57 15.86
CA ASP A 23 -11.55 -1.66 15.10
C ASP A 23 -11.12 -1.60 13.63
N HIS A 24 -12.05 -1.92 12.76
CA HIS A 24 -11.82 -2.07 11.34
C HIS A 24 -13.01 -1.57 10.51
N LYS A 25 -12.78 -1.32 9.23
CA LYS A 25 -13.85 -1.12 8.27
C LYS A 25 -13.69 -2.13 7.15
N LEU A 26 -14.53 -3.16 7.10
CA LEU A 26 -14.49 -4.17 6.06
C LEU A 26 -14.60 -3.51 4.68
N PHE A 27 -13.59 -3.76 3.84
CA PHE A 27 -13.37 -3.12 2.54
C PHE A 27 -13.35 -1.57 2.60
N GLY A 28 -12.92 -1.01 3.72
CA GLY A 28 -12.85 0.43 3.96
C GLY A 28 -14.19 1.10 4.31
N VAL A 29 -15.31 0.36 4.27
CA VAL A 29 -16.66 0.93 4.40
C VAL A 29 -17.38 0.46 5.65
N THR A 30 -17.59 -0.84 5.80
CA THR A 30 -18.50 -1.40 6.81
C THR A 30 -17.79 -1.53 8.16
N PRO A 31 -18.17 -0.77 9.20
CA PRO A 31 -17.52 -0.86 10.51
C PRO A 31 -17.63 -2.28 11.07
N LEU A 32 -16.49 -2.82 11.50
CA LEU A 32 -16.36 -4.10 12.17
C LEU A 32 -15.57 -3.85 13.45
N GLN A 33 -16.14 -4.29 14.56
CA GLN A 33 -15.46 -4.30 15.85
C GLN A 33 -15.50 -5.71 16.40
N GLU A 34 -14.33 -6.26 16.70
CA GLU A 34 -14.19 -7.59 17.26
C GLU A 34 -13.38 -7.53 18.56
N SER A 35 -13.58 -8.51 19.44
CA SER A 35 -12.82 -8.63 20.68
C SER A 35 -12.42 -10.07 20.89
N PHE A 36 -11.15 -10.30 21.20
CA PHE A 36 -10.57 -11.63 21.37
C PHE A 36 -9.42 -11.58 22.37
N GLU A 37 -9.13 -12.73 22.98
CA GLU A 37 -7.94 -12.89 23.82
C GLU A 37 -6.71 -13.14 22.94
N SER A 38 -5.61 -12.48 23.26
CA SER A 38 -4.31 -12.69 22.61
C SER A 38 -3.19 -12.69 23.65
N ALA A 39 -2.03 -13.23 23.28
CA ALA A 39 -0.85 -13.22 24.12
C ALA A 39 0.25 -12.36 23.47
N ALA A 40 1.01 -11.64 24.30
CA ALA A 40 2.26 -11.04 23.87
C ALA A 40 3.34 -12.13 23.82
N VAL A 41 3.90 -12.38 22.63
CA VAL A 41 4.96 -13.38 22.42
C VAL A 41 6.21 -12.72 21.85
N GLN A 42 7.37 -13.27 22.18
CA GLN A 42 8.65 -12.77 21.68
C GLN A 42 9.18 -13.68 20.57
N ASP A 43 9.11 -13.23 19.31
CA ASP A 43 9.73 -13.90 18.15
C ASP A 43 9.70 -12.99 16.90
N PRO A 44 10.82 -12.64 16.24
CA PRO A 44 12.09 -12.26 16.87
C PRO A 44 11.97 -11.02 17.77
N GLY A 45 10.82 -10.33 17.78
CA GLY A 45 10.48 -9.23 18.67
C GLY A 45 9.11 -9.46 19.33
N TRP A 46 8.70 -8.56 20.22
CA TRP A 46 7.41 -8.68 20.88
C TRP A 46 6.25 -8.39 19.91
N ARG A 47 5.26 -9.28 19.90
CA ARG A 47 4.10 -9.21 19.00
C ARG A 47 2.87 -9.83 19.65
N LEU A 48 1.68 -9.44 19.19
CA LEU A 48 0.44 -10.18 19.49
C LEU A 48 0.40 -11.50 18.70
N ALA A 49 0.11 -12.60 19.39
CA ALA A 49 -0.11 -13.91 18.80
C ALA A 49 -1.57 -14.10 18.35
N ASP A 50 -1.78 -14.97 17.37
CA ASP A 50 -3.10 -15.49 16.96
C ASP A 50 -4.16 -14.41 16.66
N VAL A 51 -3.72 -13.26 16.13
CA VAL A 51 -4.61 -12.18 15.71
C VAL A 51 -5.48 -12.65 14.53
N PRO A 52 -6.82 -12.68 14.65
CA PRO A 52 -7.72 -13.01 13.56
C PRO A 52 -7.85 -11.81 12.62
N TRP A 53 -6.91 -11.67 11.69
CA TRP A 53 -6.92 -10.55 10.74
C TRP A 53 -8.17 -10.60 9.84
N PRO A 54 -8.87 -9.46 9.65
CA PRO A 54 -9.93 -9.33 8.65
C PRO A 54 -9.50 -9.81 7.26
N VAL A 55 -10.45 -10.40 6.52
CA VAL A 55 -10.19 -11.10 5.24
C VAL A 55 -9.67 -10.18 4.13
N ASP A 56 -9.97 -8.89 4.21
CA ASP A 56 -9.55 -7.86 3.27
C ASP A 56 -8.24 -7.16 3.68
N LEU A 57 -7.69 -7.46 4.85
CA LEU A 57 -6.36 -7.01 5.24
C LEU A 57 -5.28 -7.90 4.63
N ARG A 58 -4.31 -7.23 4.00
CA ARG A 58 -3.14 -7.84 3.37
C ARG A 58 -1.90 -7.60 4.22
N PRO A 59 -0.83 -8.41 4.05
CA PRO A 59 0.48 -8.09 4.60
C PRO A 59 0.90 -6.65 4.27
N GLY A 60 1.48 -5.97 5.26
CA GLY A 60 1.87 -4.56 5.16
C GLY A 60 0.84 -3.58 5.70
N ALA A 61 -0.35 -4.04 6.11
CA ALA A 61 -1.36 -3.16 6.71
C ALA A 61 -0.79 -2.43 7.93
N LEU A 62 -0.95 -1.12 7.95
CA LEU A 62 -0.58 -0.30 9.09
C LEU A 62 -1.72 -0.30 10.11
N VAL A 63 -1.38 -0.60 11.35
CA VAL A 63 -2.32 -0.55 12.48
C VAL A 63 -1.83 0.42 13.53
N SER A 64 -2.77 1.13 14.14
CA SER A 64 -2.54 1.91 15.35
C SER A 64 -2.86 1.04 16.55
N VAL A 65 -1.92 0.95 17.50
CA VAL A 65 -2.12 0.25 18.76
C VAL A 65 -2.21 1.29 19.87
N VAL A 66 -3.33 1.30 20.59
CA VAL A 66 -3.62 2.23 21.68
C VAL A 66 -3.90 1.42 22.94
N TRP A 67 -3.28 1.80 24.05
CA TRP A 67 -3.53 1.20 25.35
C TRP A 67 -3.45 2.26 26.43
N LYS A 68 -4.08 1.97 27.58
CA LYS A 68 -3.87 2.74 28.81
C LYS A 68 -3.50 1.77 29.91
N SER A 69 -2.54 2.14 30.76
CA SER A 69 -2.09 1.29 31.86
C SER A 69 -3.18 0.90 32.86
N ALA A 70 -4.27 1.68 32.91
CA ALA A 70 -5.43 1.43 33.77
C ALA A 70 -6.51 0.57 33.11
N GLU A 71 -6.38 0.26 31.82
CA GLU A 71 -7.33 -0.55 31.07
C GLU A 71 -6.76 -1.95 30.85
N ASP A 72 -7.62 -2.97 30.88
CA ASP A 72 -7.21 -4.37 30.72
C ASP A 72 -7.27 -4.87 29.28
N TYR A 73 -7.43 -3.95 28.33
CA TYR A 73 -7.51 -4.26 26.91
C TYR A 73 -6.55 -3.39 26.09
N VAL A 74 -6.16 -3.93 24.94
CA VAL A 74 -5.40 -3.22 23.91
C VAL A 74 -6.32 -2.94 22.73
N HIS A 75 -6.36 -1.70 22.28
CA HIS A 75 -7.14 -1.30 21.13
C HIS A 75 -6.25 -1.29 19.88
N VAL A 76 -6.65 -2.04 18.85
CA VAL A 76 -5.95 -2.14 17.56
C VAL A 76 -6.88 -1.58 16.51
N ARG A 77 -6.41 -0.62 15.71
CA ARG A 77 -7.23 0.05 14.71
C ARG A 77 -6.55 0.09 13.35
N THR A 78 -7.32 -0.15 12.30
CA THR A 78 -6.93 0.13 10.91
C THR A 78 -7.43 1.52 10.48
N THR A 79 -6.68 2.15 9.57
CA THR A 79 -7.09 3.39 8.91
C THR A 79 -7.54 3.04 7.50
N ALA A 80 -8.82 3.25 7.18
CA ALA A 80 -9.31 3.08 5.81
C ALA A 80 -8.76 4.20 4.91
N LEU A 81 -8.42 3.86 3.67
CA LEU A 81 -8.05 4.84 2.66
C LEU A 81 -9.27 5.68 2.29
N ASP A 82 -9.04 6.97 2.05
CA ASP A 82 -10.07 7.85 1.48
C ASP A 82 -10.45 7.40 0.05
N GLU A 83 -9.46 6.92 -0.71
CA GLU A 83 -9.58 6.40 -2.08
C GLU A 83 -8.87 5.03 -2.11
N PRO A 84 -9.60 3.91 -2.22
CA PRO A 84 -8.98 2.60 -2.37
C PRO A 84 -8.06 2.56 -3.60
N ILE A 85 -6.95 1.85 -3.46
CA ILE A 85 -5.95 1.73 -4.52
C ILE A 85 -5.82 0.28 -4.95
N ARG A 86 -5.49 0.08 -6.21
CA ARG A 86 -5.10 -1.20 -6.78
C ARG A 86 -3.63 -1.14 -7.15
N VAL A 87 -2.85 -2.07 -6.59
CA VAL A 87 -1.41 -2.20 -6.86
C VAL A 87 -1.18 -3.52 -7.58
N ASP A 88 -0.71 -3.45 -8.83
CA ASP A 88 -0.47 -4.62 -9.68
C ASP A 88 -1.67 -5.60 -9.74
N GLY A 89 -2.89 -5.06 -9.81
CA GLY A 89 -4.12 -5.87 -9.88
C GLY A 89 -4.68 -6.32 -8.53
N VAL A 90 -4.07 -5.93 -7.41
CA VAL A 90 -4.56 -6.28 -6.05
C VAL A 90 -5.13 -5.04 -5.37
N ASP A 91 -6.36 -5.15 -4.84
CA ASP A 91 -7.05 -4.06 -4.17
C ASP A 91 -6.61 -3.91 -2.70
N TYR A 92 -6.46 -2.66 -2.29
CA TYR A 92 -6.07 -2.23 -0.94
C TYR A 92 -7.04 -1.14 -0.47
N TYR A 93 -7.63 -1.34 0.71
CA TYR A 93 -8.70 -0.48 1.25
C TYR A 93 -8.29 0.29 2.51
N HIS A 94 -7.10 0.02 3.04
CA HIS A 94 -6.55 0.56 4.28
C HIS A 94 -5.15 1.15 4.06
N ASP A 95 -4.57 1.81 5.06
CA ASP A 95 -3.17 2.23 5.00
C ASP A 95 -2.24 1.01 5.01
N TYR A 96 -1.22 1.02 4.16
CA TYR A 96 -0.19 -0.03 4.08
C TYR A 96 1.21 0.57 3.92
N ASP A 97 2.24 -0.20 4.27
CA ASP A 97 3.63 0.09 3.91
C ASP A 97 3.91 -0.41 2.47
N PRO A 98 4.18 0.48 1.50
CA PRO A 98 4.46 0.10 0.11
C PRO A 98 5.64 -0.87 -0.03
N ARG A 99 6.63 -0.81 0.88
CA ARG A 99 7.79 -1.71 0.85
C ARG A 99 7.39 -3.15 1.14
N VAL A 100 6.43 -3.34 2.04
CA VAL A 100 5.90 -4.66 2.38
C VAL A 100 5.02 -5.18 1.25
N ILE A 101 4.18 -4.33 0.66
CA ILE A 101 3.40 -4.67 -0.55
C ILE A 101 4.32 -5.19 -1.65
N THR A 102 5.43 -4.50 -1.89
CA THR A 102 6.39 -4.91 -2.91
C THR A 102 7.00 -6.26 -2.59
N ARG A 103 7.48 -6.48 -1.36
CA ARG A 103 8.16 -7.72 -0.95
C ARG A 103 7.24 -8.94 -0.86
N GLU A 104 6.04 -8.77 -0.33
CA GLU A 104 5.11 -9.88 -0.03
C GLU A 104 4.24 -10.27 -1.24
N PHE A 105 4.29 -9.51 -2.33
CA PHE A 105 3.57 -9.85 -3.54
C PHE A 105 4.09 -11.14 -4.17
N ASP A 106 3.15 -12.03 -4.54
CA ASP A 106 3.46 -13.24 -5.29
C ASP A 106 3.10 -13.05 -6.78
N PRO A 107 4.11 -12.85 -7.67
CA PRO A 107 3.88 -12.73 -9.10
C PRO A 107 3.70 -14.10 -9.79
N GLY A 108 3.60 -15.19 -9.03
CA GLY A 108 3.40 -16.55 -9.50
C GLY A 108 4.67 -17.23 -10.03
N LEU A 109 4.51 -18.48 -10.49
CA LEU A 109 5.63 -19.37 -10.85
C LEU A 109 6.14 -19.22 -12.30
N SER A 110 5.54 -18.34 -13.10
CA SER A 110 5.98 -18.12 -14.48
C SER A 110 7.43 -17.62 -14.54
N ASN A 111 8.11 -17.73 -15.69
CA ASN A 111 9.50 -17.23 -15.81
C ASN A 111 9.58 -15.73 -15.50
N ARG A 112 8.58 -14.96 -15.93
CA ARG A 112 8.42 -13.54 -15.59
C ARG A 112 8.21 -13.32 -14.11
N GLY A 113 7.31 -14.12 -13.51
CA GLY A 113 7.02 -14.05 -12.08
C GLY A 113 8.27 -14.32 -11.25
N GLN A 114 9.07 -15.30 -11.64
CA GLN A 114 10.35 -15.58 -10.99
C GLN A 114 11.33 -14.39 -11.05
N VAL A 115 11.41 -13.68 -12.18
CA VAL A 115 12.21 -12.45 -12.31
C VAL A 115 11.66 -11.34 -11.41
N LEU A 116 10.34 -11.05 -11.49
CA LEU A 116 9.71 -10.02 -10.66
C LEU A 116 9.86 -10.31 -9.16
N ARG A 117 9.74 -11.58 -8.76
CA ARG A 117 9.94 -12.00 -7.38
C ARG A 117 11.35 -11.66 -6.90
N VAL A 118 12.38 -11.94 -7.70
CA VAL A 118 13.76 -11.57 -7.36
C VAL A 118 13.92 -10.07 -7.23
N VAL A 119 13.45 -9.30 -8.21
CA VAL A 119 13.56 -7.82 -8.20
C VAL A 119 12.88 -7.25 -6.95
N ARG A 120 11.68 -7.72 -6.61
CA ARG A 120 10.87 -7.18 -5.51
C ARG A 120 11.31 -7.65 -4.12
N GLN A 121 11.73 -8.92 -3.97
CA GLN A 121 12.09 -9.50 -2.67
C GLN A 121 13.54 -9.31 -2.29
N LEU A 122 14.45 -9.42 -3.27
CA LEU A 122 15.90 -9.36 -3.05
C LEU A 122 16.48 -8.00 -3.45
N GLY A 123 15.76 -7.19 -4.21
CA GLY A 123 16.16 -5.85 -4.56
C GLY A 123 16.15 -4.87 -3.39
N ARG A 124 16.77 -3.71 -3.62
CA ARG A 124 16.61 -2.54 -2.76
C ARG A 124 15.24 -1.94 -3.06
N VAL A 125 14.36 -1.92 -2.06
CA VAL A 125 13.01 -1.37 -2.15
C VAL A 125 12.99 0.03 -1.53
N PHE A 126 12.38 0.98 -2.21
CA PHE A 126 12.24 2.38 -1.78
C PHE A 126 10.89 2.61 -1.07
N ASP A 127 10.76 3.75 -0.40
CA ASP A 127 9.58 4.06 0.43
C ASP A 127 8.28 4.21 -0.39
N ASP A 128 8.38 4.43 -1.71
CA ASP A 128 7.24 4.44 -2.64
C ASP A 128 6.85 3.03 -3.16
N GLY A 129 7.56 1.99 -2.72
CA GLY A 129 7.36 0.61 -3.17
C GLY A 129 8.10 0.26 -4.46
N SER A 130 8.77 1.21 -5.12
CA SER A 130 9.66 0.87 -6.23
C SER A 130 10.85 0.03 -5.77
N ALA A 131 11.45 -0.73 -6.68
CA ALA A 131 12.57 -1.61 -6.36
C ALA A 131 13.62 -1.65 -7.47
N VAL A 132 14.88 -1.81 -7.08
CA VAL A 132 15.99 -2.03 -8.01
C VAL A 132 16.76 -3.30 -7.71
N PHE A 133 17.19 -3.99 -8.77
CA PHE A 133 18.03 -5.18 -8.68
C PHE A 133 19.05 -5.24 -9.83
N PRO A 134 20.31 -5.65 -9.58
CA PRO A 134 21.33 -5.78 -10.63
C PRO A 134 20.94 -6.84 -11.68
N GLU A 135 20.87 -6.45 -12.94
CA GLU A 135 20.45 -7.40 -13.99
C GLU A 135 21.43 -8.58 -14.12
N ALA A 136 22.72 -8.32 -13.91
CA ALA A 136 23.79 -9.31 -13.95
C ALA A 136 23.64 -10.42 -12.89
N GLU A 137 22.96 -10.15 -11.76
CA GLU A 137 22.78 -11.10 -10.65
C GLU A 137 21.55 -12.00 -10.84
N LEU A 138 20.63 -11.67 -11.76
CA LEU A 138 19.41 -12.44 -11.97
C LEU A 138 19.63 -13.95 -12.21
N PRO A 139 20.64 -14.39 -13.00
CA PRO A 139 20.87 -15.81 -13.24
C PRO A 139 21.12 -16.62 -11.95
N ALA A 140 21.70 -15.99 -10.92
CA ALA A 140 21.98 -16.63 -9.64
C ALA A 140 20.71 -16.82 -8.78
N HIS A 141 19.70 -15.97 -8.96
CA HIS A 141 18.55 -15.88 -8.05
C HIS A 141 17.21 -16.32 -8.65
N CYS A 142 17.00 -16.23 -9.96
CA CYS A 142 15.69 -16.50 -10.56
C CYS A 142 15.27 -17.98 -10.52
N GLY A 143 16.20 -18.93 -10.40
CA GLY A 143 15.87 -20.36 -10.35
C GLY A 143 15.48 -20.99 -11.70
N LEU A 144 15.71 -20.29 -12.82
CA LEU A 144 15.34 -20.73 -14.20
C LEU A 144 16.23 -21.84 -14.80
N GLY A 145 17.08 -22.47 -13.97
CA GLY A 145 18.04 -23.48 -14.39
C GLY A 145 19.35 -22.92 -14.96
N ARG A 146 20.30 -23.81 -15.28
CA ARG A 146 21.65 -23.46 -15.73
C ARG A 146 21.84 -23.64 -17.24
N GLY A 147 22.89 -23.02 -17.77
CA GLY A 147 23.31 -23.18 -19.17
C GLY A 147 22.47 -22.41 -20.18
N LYS A 148 22.59 -22.78 -21.46
CA LYS A 148 21.98 -22.06 -22.59
C LYS A 148 20.46 -21.91 -22.48
N LYS A 149 19.77 -22.95 -21.99
CA LYS A 149 18.32 -22.94 -21.80
C LYS A 149 17.90 -21.93 -20.73
N GLY A 150 18.51 -21.97 -19.54
CA GLY A 150 18.19 -21.02 -18.46
C GLY A 150 18.48 -19.58 -18.86
N THR A 151 19.60 -19.35 -19.55
CA THR A 151 19.96 -18.03 -20.10
C THR A 151 18.91 -17.51 -21.10
N PHE A 152 18.43 -18.39 -21.99
CA PHE A 152 17.38 -18.04 -22.95
C PHE A 152 16.05 -17.69 -22.27
N LEU A 153 15.62 -18.51 -21.30
CA LEU A 153 14.38 -18.27 -20.55
C LEU A 153 14.45 -16.97 -19.74
N LEU A 154 15.57 -16.70 -19.09
CA LEU A 154 15.80 -15.46 -18.35
C LEU A 154 15.72 -14.25 -19.29
N ARG A 155 16.49 -14.27 -20.39
CA ARG A 155 16.49 -13.17 -21.35
C ARG A 155 15.09 -12.91 -21.90
N ASN A 156 14.38 -13.97 -22.30
CA ASN A 156 13.02 -13.84 -22.81
C ASN A 156 12.04 -13.26 -21.76
N ALA A 157 12.15 -13.68 -20.49
CA ALA A 157 11.33 -13.15 -19.41
C ALA A 157 11.61 -11.66 -19.13
N VAL A 158 12.88 -11.26 -19.06
CA VAL A 158 13.28 -9.86 -18.89
C VAL A 158 12.81 -9.01 -20.07
N ASP A 159 13.05 -9.46 -21.31
CA ASP A 159 12.61 -8.75 -22.52
C ASP A 159 11.08 -8.55 -22.54
N GLN A 160 10.31 -9.51 -22.05
CA GLN A 160 8.86 -9.39 -21.98
C GLN A 160 8.41 -8.40 -20.89
N LEU A 161 9.03 -8.42 -19.71
CA LEU A 161 8.74 -7.47 -18.64
C LEU A 161 9.07 -6.03 -19.05
N LEU A 162 10.17 -5.82 -19.76
CA LEU A 162 10.55 -4.52 -20.31
C LEU A 162 9.55 -4.03 -21.35
N ARG A 163 9.10 -4.92 -22.25
CA ARG A 163 8.13 -4.56 -23.30
C ARG A 163 6.77 -4.18 -22.72
N GLU A 164 6.37 -4.83 -21.64
CA GLU A 164 5.10 -4.58 -20.97
C GLU A 164 5.19 -3.48 -19.90
N GLY A 165 6.37 -2.91 -19.67
CA GLY A 165 6.56 -1.78 -18.76
C GLY A 165 6.58 -2.13 -17.27
N TYR A 166 6.61 -3.41 -16.91
CA TYR A 166 6.71 -3.85 -15.51
C TYR A 166 8.08 -3.53 -14.88
N VAL A 167 9.13 -3.47 -15.72
CA VAL A 167 10.46 -3.04 -15.31
C VAL A 167 11.07 -2.16 -16.40
N THR A 168 12.06 -1.37 -16.03
CA THR A 168 12.89 -0.58 -16.95
C THR A 168 14.37 -0.82 -16.64
N ARG A 169 15.24 -0.66 -17.64
CA ARG A 169 16.69 -0.65 -17.41
C ARG A 169 17.13 0.76 -17.04
N VAL A 170 17.85 0.89 -15.93
CA VAL A 170 18.38 2.18 -15.46
C VAL A 170 19.83 2.04 -15.02
N PRO A 171 20.65 3.09 -15.17
CA PRO A 171 22.00 3.08 -14.63
C PRO A 171 21.97 3.21 -13.10
N GLY A 172 22.72 2.35 -12.44
CA GLY A 172 22.97 2.42 -10.99
C GLY A 172 24.46 2.35 -10.69
N SER A 173 24.77 2.37 -9.40
CA SER A 173 26.14 2.17 -8.93
C SER A 173 26.19 1.37 -7.64
N THR A 174 27.34 0.75 -7.35
CA THR A 174 27.58 0.06 -6.08
C THR A 174 28.53 0.90 -5.23
N GLY A 175 28.11 1.19 -3.99
CA GLY A 175 28.92 1.89 -3.00
C GLY A 175 30.09 1.04 -2.48
N PRO A 176 31.05 1.65 -1.75
CA PRO A 176 32.19 0.93 -1.17
C PRO A 176 31.80 -0.18 -0.17
N ASP A 177 30.59 -0.10 0.39
CA ASP A 177 29.97 -1.05 1.30
C ASP A 177 29.15 -2.13 0.58
N GLY A 178 29.12 -2.12 -0.76
CA GLY A 178 28.26 -3.01 -1.55
C GLY A 178 26.82 -2.54 -1.66
N ALA A 179 26.45 -1.37 -1.13
CA ALA A 179 25.09 -0.85 -1.22
C ALA A 179 24.76 -0.41 -2.65
N LEU A 180 23.63 -0.87 -3.17
CA LEU A 180 23.12 -0.46 -4.48
C LEU A 180 22.57 0.96 -4.43
N ASN A 181 23.01 1.83 -5.33
CA ASN A 181 22.54 3.19 -5.48
C ASN A 181 21.81 3.38 -6.81
N TYR A 182 20.66 4.06 -6.73
CA TYR A 182 19.89 4.54 -7.85
C TYR A 182 19.36 5.94 -7.51
N PRO A 183 19.60 6.95 -8.35
CA PRO A 183 20.44 6.93 -9.56
C PRO A 183 21.93 6.61 -9.29
N ALA A 184 22.69 6.31 -10.35
CA ALA A 184 24.14 6.11 -10.27
C ALA A 184 24.86 7.34 -9.67
N VAL A 185 25.86 7.09 -8.82
CA VAL A 185 26.66 8.12 -8.15
C VAL A 185 28.04 8.22 -8.80
N ASP A 186 28.48 9.44 -9.10
CA ASP A 186 29.78 9.70 -9.70
C ASP A 186 30.94 9.12 -8.87
N GLY A 187 31.88 8.47 -9.56
CA GLY A 187 33.06 7.86 -8.94
C GLY A 187 32.83 6.49 -8.31
N GLN A 188 31.60 5.96 -8.31
CA GLN A 188 31.29 4.59 -7.92
C GLN A 188 31.30 3.64 -9.14
N GLU A 189 31.38 2.33 -8.88
CA GLU A 189 31.29 1.31 -9.93
C GLU A 189 29.87 1.30 -10.52
N ALA A 190 29.76 1.58 -11.83
CA ALA A 190 28.48 1.62 -12.52
C ALA A 190 28.00 0.23 -12.93
N LEU A 191 26.68 0.02 -12.90
CA LEU A 191 26.04 -1.22 -13.36
C LEU A 191 24.63 -0.98 -13.89
N ASP A 192 24.13 -1.95 -14.66
CA ASP A 192 22.75 -1.96 -15.14
C ASP A 192 21.81 -2.54 -14.07
N LEU A 193 20.80 -1.76 -13.71
CA LEU A 193 19.73 -2.16 -12.79
C LEU A 193 18.43 -2.40 -13.56
N LEU A 194 17.65 -3.39 -13.12
CA LEU A 194 16.22 -3.43 -13.40
C LEU A 194 15.49 -2.63 -12.33
N PHE A 195 14.77 -1.60 -12.74
CA PHE A 195 13.89 -0.78 -11.92
C PHE A 195 12.43 -1.20 -12.11
N TYR A 196 11.81 -1.67 -11.04
CA TYR A 196 10.38 -1.95 -10.94
C TYR A 196 9.67 -0.75 -10.30
N ALA A 197 8.57 -0.32 -10.91
CA ALA A 197 7.63 0.63 -10.33
C ALA A 197 6.27 -0.06 -10.19
N PRO A 198 5.60 0.02 -9.02
CA PRO A 198 4.26 -0.51 -8.86
C PRO A 198 3.27 0.17 -9.82
N LEU A 199 2.41 -0.62 -10.46
CA LEU A 199 1.29 -0.08 -11.23
C LEU A 199 0.15 0.28 -10.27
N LEU A 200 -0.08 1.58 -10.11
CA LEU A 200 -1.10 2.14 -9.22
C LEU A 200 -2.34 2.54 -10.02
N GLU A 201 -3.47 1.97 -9.65
CA GLU A 201 -4.79 2.26 -10.21
C GLU A 201 -5.77 2.60 -9.07
N GLU A 202 -6.89 3.25 -9.38
CA GLU A 202 -8.00 3.38 -8.43
C GLU A 202 -8.68 2.01 -8.30
N ALA A 203 -8.85 1.52 -7.07
CA ALA A 203 -9.63 0.31 -6.84
C ALA A 203 -11.13 0.66 -6.81
N PRO A 204 -12.00 -0.23 -7.30
CA PRO A 204 -13.43 -0.01 -7.26
C PRO A 204 -13.91 0.13 -5.82
N LEU A 205 -14.87 1.03 -5.58
CA LEU A 205 -15.49 1.10 -4.26
C LEU A 205 -16.35 -0.15 -4.02
N PRO A 206 -16.44 -0.64 -2.77
CA PRO A 206 -17.31 -1.76 -2.45
C PRO A 206 -18.76 -1.43 -2.83
N GLY A 207 -19.37 -2.25 -3.70
CA GLY A 207 -20.73 -2.06 -4.20
C GLY A 207 -20.85 -1.33 -5.55
N GLU A 208 -19.77 -0.76 -6.10
CA GLU A 208 -19.79 -0.17 -7.46
C GLU A 208 -19.64 -1.20 -8.59
N SER A 209 -19.22 -2.43 -8.26
CA SER A 209 -19.26 -3.56 -9.19
C SER A 209 -20.69 -4.09 -9.34
N GLY A 210 -21.58 -3.26 -9.88
CA GLY A 210 -22.89 -3.67 -10.34
C GLY A 210 -22.74 -4.44 -11.65
N GLU A 211 -22.84 -5.76 -11.60
CA GLU A 211 -23.42 -6.47 -12.74
C GLU A 211 -24.87 -5.97 -12.92
N PRO A 212 -25.38 -5.78 -14.15
CA PRO A 212 -26.72 -5.28 -14.39
C PRO A 212 -27.74 -6.38 -14.05
N GLY A 213 -28.09 -6.50 -12.78
CA GLY A 213 -29.18 -7.32 -12.29
C GLY A 213 -30.44 -6.48 -12.10
N ASP A 214 -31.41 -6.66 -12.98
CA ASP A 214 -32.81 -6.26 -12.75
C ASP A 214 -33.28 -6.80 -11.39
N GLY A 215 -33.65 -5.91 -10.46
CA GLY A 215 -34.07 -6.30 -9.12
C GLY A 215 -34.56 -5.11 -8.31
N ASP A 216 -35.81 -4.73 -8.54
CA ASP A 216 -36.56 -3.69 -7.84
C ASP A 216 -36.56 -3.94 -6.32
N GLY A 217 -36.01 -2.99 -5.55
CA GLY A 217 -35.78 -3.16 -4.11
C GLY A 217 -35.44 -1.87 -3.38
N ALA A 218 -36.35 -0.89 -3.40
CA ALA A 218 -36.49 0.25 -2.46
C ALA A 218 -35.20 0.70 -1.74
N ASP A 219 -34.27 1.25 -2.51
CA ASP A 219 -32.97 1.68 -2.02
C ASP A 219 -33.07 3.05 -1.31
N ARG A 220 -32.72 3.08 -0.01
CA ARG A 220 -32.44 4.33 0.71
C ARG A 220 -31.14 4.87 0.14
N ARG A 221 -31.24 5.64 -0.95
CA ARG A 221 -30.11 6.20 -1.67
C ARG A 221 -29.18 6.96 -0.71
N ASP A 222 -28.01 6.41 -0.46
CA ASP A 222 -26.91 7.10 0.18
C ASP A 222 -26.51 8.31 -0.68
N HIS A 223 -26.72 9.52 -0.13
CA HIS A 223 -26.51 10.77 -0.85
C HIS A 223 -25.04 11.20 -0.80
N TRP A 224 -24.26 10.72 -1.77
CA TRP A 224 -22.93 11.25 -2.04
C TRP A 224 -23.00 12.63 -2.70
N VAL A 225 -22.25 13.59 -2.16
CA VAL A 225 -22.12 14.93 -2.74
C VAL A 225 -20.79 15.01 -3.47
N ASN A 226 -20.83 15.29 -4.77
CA ASN A 226 -19.64 15.49 -5.60
C ASN A 226 -18.74 16.60 -5.04
N GLY A 227 -17.46 16.59 -5.40
CA GLY A 227 -16.53 17.66 -5.01
C GLY A 227 -16.99 19.00 -5.59
N PHE A 228 -16.92 20.08 -4.80
CA PHE A 228 -17.32 21.41 -5.25
C PHE A 228 -16.48 22.51 -4.59
N VAL A 229 -16.46 23.68 -5.22
CA VAL A 229 -15.78 24.87 -4.70
C VAL A 229 -16.74 25.67 -3.83
N ARG A 230 -16.32 26.05 -2.61
CA ARG A 230 -17.10 26.91 -1.70
C ARG A 230 -16.34 28.17 -1.33
N ARG A 231 -17.07 29.25 -1.05
CA ARG A 231 -16.51 30.53 -0.60
C ARG A 231 -16.11 30.47 0.89
N LEU A 232 -14.96 31.05 1.22
CA LEU A 232 -14.47 31.21 2.59
C LEU A 232 -14.88 32.58 3.18
N PRO A 233 -14.88 32.71 4.53
CA PRO A 233 -15.04 34.01 5.19
C PRO A 233 -14.00 35.04 4.72
N ALA A 234 -14.37 36.33 4.77
CA ALA A 234 -13.51 37.42 4.34
C ALA A 234 -12.15 37.38 5.08
N GLY A 235 -11.04 37.44 4.33
CA GLY A 235 -9.67 37.36 4.87
C GLY A 235 -9.10 35.94 5.04
N SER A 236 -9.85 34.88 4.68
CA SER A 236 -9.37 33.49 4.74
C SER A 236 -8.95 32.96 3.37
N SER A 237 -7.95 32.08 3.32
CA SER A 237 -7.47 31.40 2.12
C SER A 237 -7.53 29.88 2.25
N ALA A 238 -7.66 29.16 1.13
CA ALA A 238 -7.54 27.71 1.12
C ALA A 238 -6.19 27.26 1.70
N SER A 239 -6.20 26.16 2.44
CA SER A 239 -4.96 25.53 2.90
C SER A 239 -4.23 24.86 1.74
N ARG A 240 -2.91 24.66 1.88
CA ARG A 240 -2.11 23.93 0.85
C ARG A 240 -2.70 22.57 0.50
N LYS A 241 -3.26 21.87 1.50
CA LYS A 241 -3.95 20.58 1.32
C LYS A 241 -5.21 20.70 0.46
N GLN A 242 -5.96 21.80 0.56
CA GLN A 242 -7.15 22.02 -0.27
C GLN A 242 -6.81 22.49 -1.69
N LEU A 243 -5.68 23.19 -1.86
CA LEU A 243 -5.14 23.53 -3.18
C LEU A 243 -4.66 22.28 -3.93
N SER A 244 -3.97 21.36 -3.26
CA SER A 244 -3.54 20.10 -3.88
C SER A 244 -4.71 19.20 -4.26
N LEU A 245 -5.73 19.10 -3.40
CA LEU A 245 -6.95 18.33 -3.71
C LEU A 245 -7.72 18.92 -4.91
N HIS A 246 -7.76 20.25 -5.02
CA HIS A 246 -8.36 20.91 -6.17
C HIS A 246 -7.60 20.62 -7.47
N GLN A 247 -6.27 20.67 -7.43
CA GLN A 247 -5.43 20.36 -8.59
C GLN A 247 -5.63 18.90 -9.05
N GLN A 248 -5.65 17.95 -8.12
CA GLN A 248 -5.93 16.55 -8.42
C GLN A 248 -7.34 16.35 -8.99
N ALA A 249 -8.34 17.07 -8.47
CA ALA A 249 -9.70 17.00 -9.00
C ALA A 249 -9.82 17.55 -10.43
N MET A 250 -9.06 18.58 -10.80
CA MET A 250 -8.99 19.08 -12.19
C MET A 250 -8.27 18.09 -13.11
N GLU A 251 -7.17 17.48 -12.66
CA GLU A 251 -6.44 16.46 -13.43
C GLU A 251 -7.30 15.22 -13.69
N LYS A 252 -8.22 14.88 -12.78
CA LYS A 252 -9.15 13.76 -12.89
C LYS A 252 -10.48 14.12 -13.59
N GLU A 253 -10.63 15.33 -14.15
CA GLU A 253 -11.87 15.84 -14.75
C GLU A 253 -13.12 15.76 -13.82
N GLN A 254 -12.91 15.67 -12.50
CA GLN A 254 -13.98 15.53 -11.50
C GLN A 254 -14.68 16.85 -11.20
N ILE A 255 -14.16 17.96 -11.74
CA ILE A 255 -14.71 19.31 -11.65
C ILE A 255 -14.49 20.06 -12.96
N ASP A 256 -15.48 20.85 -13.38
CA ASP A 256 -15.38 21.71 -14.56
C ASP A 256 -14.42 22.88 -14.30
N GLY A 257 -13.16 22.75 -14.70
CA GLY A 257 -12.27 23.84 -15.17
C GLY A 257 -12.07 25.14 -14.36
N PHE A 258 -12.59 25.27 -13.13
CA PHE A 258 -12.44 26.50 -12.35
C PHE A 258 -11.06 26.56 -11.69
N THR A 259 -10.31 27.65 -11.89
CA THR A 259 -9.13 27.93 -11.06
C THR A 259 -9.59 28.38 -9.67
N LEU A 260 -9.01 27.82 -8.60
CA LEU A 260 -9.42 28.15 -7.22
C LEU A 260 -9.04 29.59 -6.86
N GLU A 261 -9.98 30.52 -6.97
CA GLU A 261 -9.75 31.95 -6.68
C GLU A 261 -9.41 32.22 -5.20
N PRO A 262 -8.65 33.30 -4.90
CA PRO A 262 -8.44 33.75 -3.52
C PRO A 262 -9.76 33.97 -2.78
N GLY A 263 -9.92 33.36 -1.60
CA GLY A 263 -11.16 33.41 -0.83
C GLY A 263 -12.14 32.27 -1.11
N TYR A 264 -11.75 31.27 -1.91
CA TYR A 264 -12.47 30.02 -2.10
C TYR A 264 -11.66 28.81 -1.59
N THR A 265 -12.33 27.70 -1.32
CA THR A 265 -11.72 26.41 -0.98
C THR A 265 -12.43 25.29 -1.73
N PHE A 266 -11.69 24.25 -2.06
CA PHE A 266 -12.28 23.01 -2.54
C PHE A 266 -12.87 22.24 -1.37
N VAL A 267 -13.98 21.54 -1.64
CA VAL A 267 -14.57 20.54 -0.74
C VAL A 267 -14.58 19.25 -1.53
N LYS A 268 -13.79 18.27 -1.07
CA LYS A 268 -13.75 16.95 -1.68
C LYS A 268 -15.12 16.26 -1.59
N ARG A 269 -15.36 15.30 -2.50
CA ARG A 269 -16.54 14.45 -2.46
C ARG A 269 -16.70 13.87 -1.05
N HIS A 270 -17.89 13.97 -0.50
CA HIS A 270 -18.17 13.50 0.85
C HIS A 270 -19.58 12.97 0.97
N HIS A 271 -19.76 12.09 1.93
CA HIS A 271 -21.05 11.53 2.27
C HIS A 271 -21.85 12.52 3.13
N ARG A 272 -23.13 12.71 2.81
CA ARG A 272 -24.07 13.36 3.73
C ARG A 272 -24.96 12.29 4.35
N ASN A 273 -24.78 12.06 5.66
CA ASN A 273 -25.80 11.38 6.44
C ASN A 273 -27.02 12.32 6.52
N GLY A 274 -28.17 11.88 6.02
CA GLY A 274 -29.46 12.49 6.32
C GLY A 274 -29.90 12.20 7.74
#